data_AF-A0A2H9RIY0-F1
#
_entry.id   AF-A0A2H9RIY0-F1
#
_cell.length_a   1.000
_cell.length_b   1.000
_cell.length_c   1.000
_cell.angle_alpha   90.00
_cell.angle_beta   90.00
_cell.angle_gamma   90.00
#
_symmetry.space_group_name_H-M   'P 1'
#
loop_
_entity.id
_entity.type
_entity.pdbx_description
1 polymer ?
#
loop_
_entity_poly.entity_id
_entity_poly.type
_entity_poly.pdbx_seq_one_letter_code
_entity_poly.pdbx_strand_id
1 'polypeptide(L)'
;MCGVVSGYAENYIGNVGEAVKKGIDVRVIISETVKKSIENSKEIFEMINAMKKNKNAKLMISRNLDKFTLLLTDNEMALFLFKKNGDVEWHEFLHCKDEGCVHFGKEIFKFYEKDAMKI
;
A
#
# COMPACT_ATOMS: atom_id res chain seq x y z
N MET A 1 8.30 5.24 3.63
CA MET A 1 7.16 5.04 2.70
C MET A 1 6.08 4.18 3.36
N CYS A 2 4.82 4.59 3.27
CA CYS A 2 3.67 3.85 3.77
C CYS A 2 2.64 3.70 2.64
N GLY A 3 1.79 2.67 2.68
CA GLY A 3 0.73 2.51 1.71
C GLY A 3 -0.42 1.65 2.18
N VAL A 4 -1.63 2.02 1.77
CA VAL A 4 -2.86 1.27 1.99
C VAL A 4 -3.35 0.81 0.62
N VAL A 5 -3.50 -0.49 0.41
CA VAL A 5 -3.69 -1.06 -0.92
C VAL A 5 -4.92 -1.96 -0.93
N SER A 6 -5.97 -1.48 -1.58
CA SER A 6 -7.25 -2.18 -1.70
C SER A 6 -7.38 -2.98 -3.01
N GLY A 7 -6.54 -2.66 -4.01
CA GLY A 7 -6.51 -3.31 -5.32
C GLY A 7 -5.10 -3.67 -5.80
N TYR A 8 -5.01 -4.39 -6.91
CA TYR A 8 -3.75 -4.92 -7.44
C TYR A 8 -3.12 -3.98 -8.49
N ALA A 9 -1.83 -3.68 -8.32
CA ALA A 9 -0.97 -3.07 -9.34
C ALA A 9 0.44 -3.65 -9.28
N GLU A 10 0.90 -4.22 -10.40
CA GLU A 10 2.25 -4.79 -10.54
C GLU A 10 3.34 -3.76 -10.29
N ASN A 11 3.17 -2.55 -10.81
CA ASN A 11 4.14 -1.47 -10.65
C ASN A 11 4.31 -1.05 -9.19
N TYR A 12 3.24 -1.12 -8.38
CA TYR A 12 3.31 -0.82 -6.95
C TYR A 12 4.23 -1.81 -6.22
N ILE A 13 4.11 -3.09 -6.57
CA ILE A 13 4.90 -4.19 -5.99
C ILE A 13 6.39 -4.02 -6.34
N GLY A 14 6.70 -3.72 -7.61
CA GLY A 14 8.06 -3.41 -8.03
C GLY A 14 8.68 -2.25 -7.23
N ASN A 15 7.95 -1.14 -7.12
CA ASN A 15 8.39 0.06 -6.40
C ASN A 15 8.61 -0.20 -4.90
N VAL A 16 7.72 -0.96 -4.26
CA VAL A 16 7.89 -1.39 -2.86
C VAL A 16 9.14 -2.25 -2.70
N GLY A 17 9.33 -3.24 -3.59
CA GLY A 17 10.51 -4.10 -3.56
C GLY A 17 11.82 -3.33 -3.68
N GLU A 18 11.88 -2.32 -4.55
CA GLU A 18 13.05 -1.45 -4.68
C GLU A 18 13.29 -0.59 -3.43
N ALA A 19 12.23 0.00 -2.86
CA ALA A 19 12.34 0.80 -1.65
C ALA A 19 12.90 -0.02 -0.48
N VAL A 20 12.42 -1.25 -0.31
CA VAL A 20 12.93 -2.19 0.70
C VAL A 20 14.40 -2.52 0.47
N LYS A 21 14.82 -2.79 -0.79
CA LYS A 21 16.22 -3.04 -1.14
C LYS A 21 17.14 -1.86 -0.83
N LYS A 22 16.63 -0.62 -0.96
CA LYS A 22 17.33 0.62 -0.61
C LYS A 22 17.37 0.90 0.90
N GLY A 23 16.79 0.02 1.73
CA GLY A 23 16.77 0.16 3.19
C GLY A 23 15.75 1.18 3.71
N ILE A 24 14.83 1.64 2.86
CA ILE A 24 13.78 2.59 3.24
C ILE A 24 12.77 1.87 4.15
N ASP A 25 12.29 2.56 5.18
CA ASP A 25 11.20 2.04 6.01
C ASP A 25 9.90 1.96 5.21
N VAL A 26 9.38 0.75 5.04
CA VAL A 26 8.19 0.46 4.24
C VAL A 26 7.11 -0.20 5.09
N ARG A 27 5.92 0.38 5.12
CA ARG A 27 4.75 -0.24 5.76
C ARG A 27 3.60 -0.32 4.77
N VAL A 28 3.09 -1.53 4.55
CA VAL A 28 1.99 -1.77 3.62
C VAL A 28 0.84 -2.46 4.33
N ILE A 29 -0.37 -1.92 4.17
CA ILE A 29 -1.63 -2.53 4.59
C ILE A 29 -2.36 -2.97 3.33
N ILE A 30 -2.68 -4.25 3.22
CA ILE A 30 -3.43 -4.80 2.07
C ILE A 30 -4.84 -5.24 2.48
N SER A 31 -5.76 -5.30 1.52
CA SER A 31 -7.07 -5.91 1.70
C SER A 31 -7.00 -7.45 1.56
N GLU A 32 -8.03 -8.15 2.02
CA GLU A 32 -8.18 -9.61 1.79
C GLU A 32 -8.24 -9.95 0.30
N THR A 33 -8.87 -9.10 -0.51
CA THR A 33 -8.93 -9.28 -1.97
C THR A 33 -7.54 -9.23 -2.57
N VAL A 34 -6.74 -8.24 -2.18
CA VAL A 34 -5.35 -8.11 -2.63
C VAL A 34 -4.54 -9.32 -2.17
N LYS A 35 -4.68 -9.77 -0.91
CA LYS A 35 -4.01 -10.99 -0.44
C LYS A 35 -4.30 -12.21 -1.32
N LYS A 36 -5.54 -12.42 -1.74
CA LYS A 36 -5.90 -13.53 -2.64
C LYS A 36 -5.25 -13.39 -4.01
N SER A 37 -5.20 -12.18 -4.57
CA SER A 37 -4.48 -11.93 -5.83
C SER A 37 -2.99 -12.20 -5.68
N ILE A 38 -2.43 -11.84 -4.52
CA ILE A 38 -1.02 -12.05 -4.18
C ILE A 38 -0.67 -13.54 -4.10
N GLU A 39 -1.48 -14.35 -3.42
CA GLU A 39 -1.22 -15.79 -3.24
C GLU A 39 -1.19 -16.56 -4.56
N ASN A 40 -1.81 -16.02 -5.61
CA ASN A 40 -1.87 -16.65 -6.94
C ASN A 40 -0.75 -16.20 -7.90
N SER A 41 0.17 -15.32 -7.48
CA SER A 41 1.25 -14.81 -8.35
C SER A 41 2.65 -14.98 -7.75
N LYS A 42 3.54 -15.57 -8.53
CA LYS A 42 4.90 -15.95 -8.12
C LYS A 42 5.80 -14.74 -7.86
N GLU A 43 5.73 -13.71 -8.69
CA GLU A 43 6.56 -12.49 -8.55
C GLU A 43 6.22 -11.72 -7.26
N ILE A 44 4.94 -11.70 -6.93
CA ILE A 44 4.44 -11.06 -5.72
C ILE A 44 4.92 -11.78 -4.47
N PHE A 45 4.90 -13.12 -4.51
CA PHE A 45 5.37 -13.96 -3.40
C PHE A 45 6.84 -13.64 -3.05
N GLU A 46 7.69 -13.40 -4.05
CA GLU A 46 9.08 -12.99 -3.85
C GLU A 46 9.19 -11.60 -3.18
N MET A 47 8.37 -10.63 -3.60
CA MET A 47 8.33 -9.32 -2.94
C MET A 47 7.88 -9.42 -1.48
N ILE A 48 6.81 -10.18 -1.20
CA ILE A 48 6.35 -10.40 0.19
C ILE A 48 7.45 -11.02 1.03
N ASN A 49 8.14 -12.03 0.51
CA ASN A 49 9.23 -12.67 1.24
C ASN A 49 10.39 -11.70 1.49
N ALA A 50 10.70 -10.82 0.54
CA ALA A 50 11.69 -9.76 0.73
C ALA A 50 11.25 -8.77 1.83
N MET A 51 9.97 -8.37 1.86
CA MET A 51 9.41 -7.55 2.93
C MET A 51 9.49 -8.26 4.29
N LYS A 52 9.12 -9.53 4.37
CA LYS A 52 9.16 -10.30 5.64
C LYS A 52 10.56 -10.45 6.21
N LYS A 53 11.58 -10.54 5.36
CA LYS A 53 12.99 -10.69 5.76
C LYS A 53 13.66 -9.37 6.14
N ASN A 54 13.06 -8.22 5.81
CA ASN A 54 13.65 -6.92 6.08
C ASN A 54 13.04 -6.30 7.34
N LYS A 55 13.87 -5.97 8.33
CA LYS A 55 13.45 -5.34 9.59
C LYS A 55 12.78 -3.97 9.39
N ASN A 56 13.11 -3.29 8.30
CA ASN A 56 12.56 -1.98 7.93
C ASN A 56 11.25 -2.11 7.14
N ALA A 57 10.74 -3.34 6.92
CA ALA A 57 9.52 -3.58 6.18
C ALA A 57 8.44 -4.26 7.05
N LYS A 58 7.20 -3.80 6.91
CA LYS A 58 6.03 -4.39 7.56
C LYS A 58 4.91 -4.58 6.54
N LEU A 59 4.45 -5.81 6.40
CA LEU A 59 3.25 -6.14 5.67
C LEU A 59 2.13 -6.50 6.65
N MET A 60 0.96 -5.92 6.44
CA MET A 60 -0.20 -6.08 7.28
C MET A 60 -1.45 -6.28 6.41
N ILE A 61 -2.46 -6.90 6.98
CA ILE A 61 -3.76 -7.09 6.35
C ILE A 61 -4.86 -6.40 7.15
N SER A 62 -5.78 -5.74 6.46
CA SER A 62 -7.00 -5.20 7.05
C SER A 62 -8.22 -5.76 6.32
N ARG A 63 -9.23 -6.17 7.09
CA ARG A 63 -10.53 -6.63 6.57
C ARG A 63 -11.47 -5.49 6.21
N ASN A 64 -11.17 -4.27 6.64
CA ASN A 64 -12.02 -3.10 6.50
C ASN A 64 -11.59 -2.20 5.31
N LEU A 65 -10.81 -2.74 4.38
CA LEU A 65 -10.20 -1.98 3.30
C LEU A 65 -10.85 -2.28 1.94
N ASP A 66 -11.75 -1.40 1.50
CA ASP A 66 -12.51 -1.56 0.25
C ASP A 66 -12.84 -0.24 -0.48
N LYS A 67 -12.28 0.91 -0.06
CA LYS A 67 -12.72 2.24 -0.56
C LYS A 67 -11.75 2.98 -1.49
N PHE A 68 -10.45 2.78 -1.33
CA PHE A 68 -9.41 3.46 -2.12
C PHE A 68 -8.04 2.81 -1.91
N THR A 69 -7.09 3.15 -2.76
CA THR A 69 -5.66 2.89 -2.53
C THR A 69 -4.95 4.20 -2.21
N LEU A 70 -4.04 4.19 -1.25
CA LEU A 70 -3.24 5.31 -0.79
C LEU A 70 -1.75 4.95 -0.88
N LEU A 71 -0.98 5.79 -1.58
CA LEU A 71 0.47 5.85 -1.48
C LEU A 71 0.85 7.04 -0.62
N LEU A 72 1.75 6.85 0.34
CA LEU A 72 2.19 7.90 1.26
C LEU A 72 3.70 7.86 1.43
N THR A 73 4.36 9.00 1.27
CA THR A 73 5.75 9.20 1.66
C THR A 73 5.82 10.31 2.71
N ASP A 74 7.04 10.67 3.11
CA ASP A 74 7.22 11.79 4.02
C ASP A 74 6.90 13.14 3.37
N ASN A 75 6.85 13.20 2.04
CA ASN A 75 6.74 14.44 1.26
C ASN A 75 5.48 14.53 0.39
N GLU A 76 4.77 13.42 0.18
CA GLU A 76 3.62 13.40 -0.71
C GLU A 76 2.65 12.26 -0.41
N MET A 77 1.42 12.44 -0.87
CA MET A 77 0.42 11.39 -0.92
C MET A 77 -0.21 11.30 -2.31
N ALA A 78 -0.60 10.09 -2.68
CA ALA A 78 -1.45 9.83 -3.85
C ALA A 78 -2.63 8.93 -3.44
N LEU A 79 -3.85 9.38 -3.75
CA LEU A 79 -5.09 8.63 -3.57
C LEU A 79 -5.61 8.15 -4.93
N PHE A 80 -5.74 6.85 -5.05
CA PHE A 80 -6.30 6.17 -6.21
C PHE A 80 -7.74 5.77 -5.89
N LEU A 81 -8.65 6.22 -6.74
CA LEU A 81 -10.08 6.00 -6.56
C LEU A 81 -10.55 4.80 -7.37
N PHE A 82 -11.67 4.22 -6.97
CA PHE A 82 -12.31 3.15 -7.72
C PHE A 82 -13.23 3.71 -8.81
N LYS A 83 -13.22 3.04 -9.97
CA LYS A 83 -14.22 3.17 -11.02
C LYS A 83 -15.55 2.58 -10.57
N LYS A 84 -16.63 2.91 -11.29
CA LYS A 84 -17.97 2.34 -11.06
C LYS A 84 -18.01 0.82 -11.13
N ASN A 85 -17.11 0.19 -11.88
CA ASN A 85 -17.02 -1.27 -12.01
C ASN A 85 -16.20 -1.92 -10.88
N GLY A 86 -15.70 -1.15 -9.91
CA GLY A 86 -14.90 -1.65 -8.78
C GLY A 86 -13.40 -1.74 -9.05
N ASP A 87 -12.94 -1.45 -10.28
CA ASP A 87 -11.51 -1.42 -10.60
C ASP A 87 -10.86 -0.15 -10.05
N VAL A 88 -9.60 -0.24 -9.63
CA VAL A 88 -8.82 0.95 -9.27
C VAL A 88 -8.51 1.73 -10.56
N GLU A 89 -8.77 3.03 -10.57
CA GLU A 89 -8.21 3.92 -11.58
C GLU A 89 -6.76 4.27 -11.18
N TRP A 90 -5.81 3.58 -11.81
CA TRP A 90 -4.38 3.76 -11.53
C TRP A 90 -3.75 4.96 -12.26
N HIS A 91 -4.40 5.46 -13.32
CA HIS A 91 -3.85 6.54 -14.16
C HIS A 91 -4.38 7.92 -13.78
N GLU A 92 -5.53 8.00 -13.11
CA GLU A 92 -6.08 9.22 -12.56
C GLU A 92 -6.11 9.12 -11.03
N PHE A 93 -5.20 9.84 -10.38
CA PHE A 93 -5.07 9.85 -8.92
C PHE A 93 -5.01 11.28 -8.39
N LEU A 94 -5.49 11.45 -7.16
CA LEU A 94 -5.36 12.72 -6.45
C LEU A 94 -3.97 12.76 -5.81
N HIS A 95 -3.13 13.67 -6.28
CA HIS A 95 -1.77 13.87 -5.78
C HIS A 95 -1.67 15.16 -4.97
N CYS A 96 -1.00 15.11 -3.83
CA CYS A 96 -0.76 16.30 -3.03
C CYS A 96 0.59 16.22 -2.31
N LYS A 97 1.32 17.34 -2.31
CA LYS A 97 2.60 17.53 -1.61
C LYS A 97 2.53 18.51 -0.44
N ASP A 98 1.38 19.12 -0.23
CA ASP A 98 1.17 20.04 0.90
C ASP A 98 1.34 19.31 2.23
N GLU A 99 1.93 19.97 3.22
CA GLU A 99 2.19 19.36 4.54
C GLU A 99 0.89 18.91 5.22
N GLY A 100 -0.20 19.66 5.07
CA GLY A 100 -1.51 19.32 5.58
C GLY A 100 -2.08 18.06 4.93
N CYS A 101 -1.91 17.92 3.61
CA CYS A 101 -2.27 16.69 2.89
C CYS A 101 -1.47 15.49 3.42
N VAL A 102 -0.14 15.62 3.52
CA VAL A 102 0.72 14.53 4.01
C VAL A 102 0.34 14.14 5.44
N HIS A 103 0.04 15.14 6.30
CA HIS A 103 -0.46 14.89 7.64
C HIS A 103 -1.76 14.07 7.63
N PHE A 104 -2.73 14.50 6.83
CA PHE A 104 -4.01 13.80 6.69
C PHE A 104 -3.82 12.37 6.14
N GLY A 105 -2.93 12.17 5.17
CA GLY A 105 -2.55 10.85 4.67
C GLY A 105 -1.97 9.95 5.78
N LYS A 106 -1.15 10.51 6.68
CA LYS A 106 -0.63 9.80 7.87
C LYS A 106 -1.75 9.40 8.83
N GLU A 107 -2.76 10.25 9.03
CA GLU A 107 -3.92 9.93 9.87
C GLU A 107 -4.76 8.80 9.27
N ILE A 108 -5.04 8.86 7.96
CA ILE A 108 -5.71 7.78 7.22
C ILE A 108 -4.94 6.47 7.39
N PHE A 109 -3.61 6.49 7.16
CA PHE A 109 -2.79 5.29 7.29
C PHE A 109 -2.87 4.72 8.71
N LYS A 110 -2.74 5.55 9.74
CA LYS A 110 -2.83 5.15 11.15
C LYS A 110 -4.20 4.57 11.51
N PHE A 111 -5.28 5.13 10.95
CA PHE A 111 -6.64 4.61 11.14
C PHE A 111 -6.73 3.14 10.71
N TYR A 112 -6.21 2.80 9.53
CA TYR A 112 -6.18 1.41 9.06
C TYR A 112 -5.14 0.56 9.79
N GLU A 113 -4.00 1.12 10.17
CA GLU A 113 -2.92 0.40 10.86
C GLU A 113 -3.37 -0.13 12.22
N LYS A 114 -4.24 0.61 12.93
CA LYS A 114 -4.73 0.26 14.26
C LYS A 114 -5.36 -1.13 14.33
N ASP A 115 -6.13 -1.50 13.31
CA ASP A 115 -6.88 -2.76 13.26
C ASP A 115 -6.24 -3.78 12.30
N ALA A 116 -5.08 -3.47 11.73
CA ALA A 116 -4.40 -4.33 10.77
C ALA A 116 -3.60 -5.43 11.48
N MET A 117 -3.69 -6.66 10.97
CA MET A 117 -2.93 -7.80 11.46
C MET A 117 -1.63 -7.94 10.68
N LYS A 118 -0.50 -8.13 11.36
CA LYS A 118 0.79 -8.42 10.69
C LYS A 118 0.73 -9.81 10.05
N ILE A 119 1.25 -9.94 8.83
CA ILE A 119 1.28 -11.22 8.08
C ILE A 119 2.67 -11.62 7.61
#